data_AF-A0A433QV98-F1
#
_entry.id   AF-A0A433QV98-F1
#
_cell.length_a   1.000
_cell.length_b   1.000
_cell.length_c   1.000
_cell.angle_alpha   90.00
_cell.angle_beta   90.00
_cell.angle_gamma   90.00
#
_symmetry.space_group_name_H-M   'P 1'
#
loop_
_entity.id
_entity.type
_entity.pdbx_description
1 polymer ?
#
loop_
_entity_poly.entity_id
_entity_poly.type
_entity_poly.pdbx_seq_one_letter_code
_entity_poly.pdbx_strand_id
1 'polypeptide(L)'
;MDFANQPNQSRRRIPVVGNCCFMVPLKIGALIIATWMLVWYMYAGFALVLVPYGGSFLWVGLKVLGVVYALAGLVSLYGIYAIYKELPFHVARFTKLFTIAAIYYLVVQVIVIIIEEVELRAIYNNAVNQCEAAQANVTTPHIDCNIGFVDSFLVSWIISYIIGLAFQIYFIIVIRSYNADLQARTSNGEKGAVDMNTYGLQHA
;
A
#
# COMPACT_ATOMS: atom_id res chain seq x y z
N MET A 1 -36.68 -0.52 12.95
CA MET A 1 -36.13 -0.52 11.57
C MET A 1 -36.50 0.84 11.00
N ASP A 2 -35.65 1.84 11.19
CA ASP A 2 -35.96 3.21 10.78
C ASP A 2 -34.97 3.64 9.70
N PHE A 3 -35.46 3.62 8.45
CA PHE A 3 -34.80 4.22 7.30
C PHE A 3 -35.09 5.71 7.29
N ALA A 4 -34.30 6.48 8.05
CA ALA A 4 -34.32 7.94 7.96
C ALA A 4 -33.43 8.42 6.80
N ASN A 5 -34.09 8.78 5.69
CA ASN A 5 -33.78 9.89 4.79
C ASN A 5 -32.29 10.29 4.61
N GLN A 6 -31.67 9.83 3.52
CA GLN A 6 -30.44 10.43 2.99
C GLN A 6 -30.76 11.12 1.65
N PRO A 7 -30.92 12.46 1.61
CA PRO A 7 -31.05 13.16 0.35
C PRO A 7 -29.67 13.24 -0.35
N ASN A 8 -29.67 12.94 -1.66
CA ASN A 8 -28.55 13.08 -2.61
C ASN A 8 -27.38 12.09 -2.54
N GLN A 9 -27.65 10.81 -2.80
CA GLN A 9 -26.61 9.85 -3.24
C GLN A 9 -26.35 9.82 -4.76
N SER A 10 -27.11 10.54 -5.59
CA SER A 10 -27.07 10.39 -7.06
C SER A 10 -25.82 10.95 -7.77
N ARG A 11 -24.82 11.47 -7.05
CA ARG A 11 -23.59 12.04 -7.64
C ARG A 11 -22.29 11.56 -6.98
N ARG A 12 -22.28 10.44 -6.24
CA ARG A 12 -21.03 9.83 -5.76
C ARG A 12 -20.61 8.70 -6.70
N ARG A 13 -19.53 8.91 -7.44
CA ARG A 13 -18.93 7.93 -8.39
C ARG A 13 -18.21 6.75 -7.69
N ILE A 14 -18.32 6.63 -6.37
CA ILE A 14 -17.60 5.65 -5.52
C ILE A 14 -18.55 5.17 -4.42
N PRO A 15 -18.68 3.85 -4.15
CA PRO A 15 -19.51 3.33 -3.07
C PRO A 15 -19.01 3.82 -1.70
N VAL A 16 -19.92 4.35 -0.89
CA VAL A 16 -19.66 4.77 0.49
C VAL A 16 -19.99 3.61 1.40
N VAL A 17 -18.98 2.99 2.02
CA VAL A 17 -19.20 1.87 2.95
C VAL A 17 -19.32 2.42 4.37
N GLY A 18 -20.44 2.16 5.05
CA GLY A 18 -20.70 2.66 6.42
C GLY A 18 -19.86 1.98 7.50
N ASN A 19 -19.44 0.72 7.25
CA ASN A 19 -18.62 -0.09 8.14
C ASN A 19 -17.40 -0.64 7.38
N CYS A 20 -16.26 -0.80 8.05
CA CYS A 20 -15.06 -1.44 7.51
C CYS A 20 -14.79 -2.76 8.26
N CYS A 21 -14.01 -3.69 7.69
CA CYS A 21 -13.50 -4.93 8.31
C CYS A 21 -14.43 -5.57 9.38
N PHE A 22 -15.22 -6.60 9.04
CA PHE A 22 -15.97 -7.38 10.05
C PHE A 22 -16.76 -6.51 11.07
N MET A 23 -17.54 -5.53 10.60
CA MET A 23 -18.37 -4.62 11.43
C MET A 23 -17.60 -3.62 12.32
N VAL A 24 -16.32 -3.37 12.05
CA VAL A 24 -15.55 -2.35 12.76
C VAL A 24 -15.94 -0.93 12.28
N PRO A 25 -16.02 0.06 13.19
CA PRO A 25 -16.26 1.46 12.82
C PRO A 25 -15.24 1.95 11.77
N LEU A 26 -15.72 2.69 10.77
CA LEU A 26 -14.91 3.18 9.65
C LEU A 26 -13.65 3.95 10.09
N LYS A 27 -13.73 4.70 11.20
CA LYS A 27 -12.59 5.38 11.83
C LYS A 27 -11.50 4.40 12.30
N ILE A 28 -11.89 3.33 12.99
CA ILE A 28 -10.96 2.34 13.52
C ILE A 28 -10.34 1.56 12.37
N GLY A 29 -11.12 1.19 11.35
CA GLY A 29 -10.60 0.58 10.12
C GLY A 29 -9.54 1.46 9.44
N ALA A 30 -9.82 2.76 9.29
CA ALA A 30 -8.86 3.70 8.71
C ALA A 30 -7.57 3.84 9.55
N LEU A 31 -7.67 3.81 10.89
CA LEU A 31 -6.50 3.84 11.78
C LEU A 31 -5.66 2.56 11.67
N ILE A 32 -6.30 1.39 11.62
CA ILE A 32 -5.61 0.10 11.46
C ILE A 32 -4.82 0.11 10.14
N ILE A 33 -5.45 0.55 9.06
CA ILE A 33 -4.80 0.62 7.73
C ILE A 33 -3.63 1.59 7.73
N ALA A 34 -3.82 2.80 8.28
CA ALA A 34 -2.74 3.80 8.35
C ALA A 34 -1.56 3.31 9.20
N THR A 35 -1.84 2.56 10.28
CA THR A 35 -0.81 1.95 11.14
C THR A 35 -0.09 0.80 10.44
N TRP A 36 -0.83 -0.08 9.76
CA TRP A 36 -0.26 -1.16 8.97
C TRP A 36 0.68 -0.63 7.89
N MET A 37 0.27 0.46 7.22
CA MET A 37 1.07 1.11 6.18
C MET A 37 2.33 1.75 6.73
N LEU A 38 2.26 2.37 7.91
CA LEU A 38 3.44 2.87 8.60
C LEU A 38 4.46 1.74 8.82
N VAL A 39 4.02 0.62 9.41
CA VAL A 39 4.90 -0.52 9.69
C VAL A 39 5.52 -1.04 8.39
N TRP A 40 4.71 -1.22 7.35
CA TRP A 40 5.16 -1.75 6.07
C TRP A 40 6.16 -0.83 5.36
N TYR A 41 5.87 0.47 5.25
CA TYR A 41 6.75 1.42 4.59
C TYR A 41 8.07 1.62 5.35
N MET A 42 8.03 1.64 6.68
CA MET A 42 9.24 1.70 7.49
C MET A 42 10.07 0.43 7.33
N TYR A 43 9.45 -0.75 7.40
CA TYR A 43 10.13 -2.02 7.17
C TYR A 43 10.79 -2.08 5.79
N ALA A 44 10.05 -1.78 4.73
CA ALA A 44 10.57 -1.79 3.36
C ALA A 44 11.69 -0.76 3.17
N GLY A 45 11.54 0.44 3.73
CA GLY A 45 12.56 1.48 3.69
C GLY A 45 13.86 1.05 4.37
N PHE A 46 13.78 0.54 5.61
CA PHE A 46 14.96 0.04 6.32
C PHE A 46 15.57 -1.17 5.65
N ALA A 47 14.76 -2.12 5.18
CA ALA A 47 15.25 -3.28 4.45
C ALA A 47 16.12 -2.83 3.28
N LEU A 48 15.62 -1.95 2.40
CA LEU A 48 16.37 -1.47 1.23
C LEU A 48 17.63 -0.65 1.58
N VAL A 49 17.61 0.11 2.67
CA VAL A 49 18.76 0.95 3.08
C VAL A 49 19.86 0.13 3.75
N LEU A 50 19.48 -0.85 4.57
CA LEU A 50 20.40 -1.60 5.42
C LEU A 50 21.12 -2.73 4.69
N VAL A 51 20.70 -3.10 3.48
CA VAL A 51 21.34 -4.22 2.81
C VAL A 51 22.79 -3.90 2.41
N PRO A 52 23.77 -4.71 2.86
CA PRO A 52 25.18 -4.45 2.58
C PRO A 52 25.53 -4.93 1.17
N TYR A 53 25.63 -4.01 0.20
CA TYR A 53 25.93 -4.38 -1.19
C TYR A 53 27.01 -3.54 -1.87
N GLY A 54 27.78 -4.22 -2.74
CA GLY A 54 29.01 -3.76 -3.36
C GLY A 54 28.80 -2.84 -4.56
N GLY A 55 29.34 -1.63 -4.46
CA GLY A 55 29.88 -0.75 -5.52
C GLY A 55 29.05 -0.36 -6.76
N SER A 56 27.99 -1.07 -7.15
CA SER A 56 27.30 -0.83 -8.42
C SER A 56 26.26 0.30 -8.34
N PHE A 57 26.04 1.00 -9.47
CA PHE A 57 25.08 2.11 -9.58
C PHE A 57 23.63 1.69 -9.29
N LEU A 58 23.28 0.44 -9.59
CA LEU A 58 21.95 -0.13 -9.37
C LEU A 58 21.59 -0.16 -7.87
N TRP A 59 22.58 -0.42 -7.02
CA TRP A 59 22.43 -0.41 -5.56
C TRP A 59 22.23 1.00 -4.97
N VAL A 60 22.83 2.02 -5.57
CA VAL A 60 22.59 3.42 -5.17
C VAL A 60 21.13 3.79 -5.42
N GLY A 61 20.57 3.36 -6.55
CA GLY A 61 19.15 3.53 -6.86
C GLY A 61 18.23 2.89 -5.82
N LEU A 62 18.51 1.66 -5.40
CA LEU A 62 17.74 0.96 -4.38
C LEU A 62 17.78 1.66 -3.00
N LYS A 63 18.90 2.26 -2.61
CA LYS A 63 18.98 3.05 -1.38
C LYS A 63 18.12 4.30 -1.43
N VAL A 64 18.12 5.01 -2.58
CA VAL A 64 17.24 6.17 -2.78
C VAL A 64 15.77 5.74 -2.66
N LEU A 65 15.39 4.61 -3.25
CA LEU A 65 14.04 4.04 -3.10
C LEU A 65 13.72 3.73 -1.63
N GLY A 66 14.66 3.18 -0.87
CA GLY A 66 14.51 2.93 0.56
C GLY A 66 14.23 4.20 1.37
N VAL A 67 14.93 5.31 1.07
CA VAL A 67 14.67 6.62 1.70
C VAL A 67 13.27 7.13 1.36
N VAL A 68 12.84 7.00 0.10
CA VAL A 68 11.48 7.39 -0.32
C VAL A 68 10.41 6.60 0.45
N TYR A 69 10.62 5.31 0.68
CA TYR A 69 9.72 4.50 1.50
C TYR A 69 9.68 4.94 2.96
N ALA A 70 10.83 5.26 3.56
CA ALA A 70 10.86 5.80 4.92
C ALA A 70 10.08 7.12 5.04
N LEU A 71 10.18 8.01 4.04
CA LEU A 71 9.39 9.24 3.96
C LEU A 71 7.88 8.96 3.81
N ALA A 72 7.49 7.94 3.04
CA ALA A 72 6.09 7.49 2.97
C ALA A 72 5.58 6.95 4.32
N GLY A 73 6.46 6.36 5.13
CA GLY A 73 6.20 6.04 6.53
C GLY A 73 5.82 7.27 7.35
N LEU A 74 6.59 8.37 7.24
CA LEU A 74 6.26 9.64 7.93
C LEU A 74 4.90 10.22 7.50
N VAL A 75 4.55 10.09 6.21
CA VAL A 75 3.21 10.48 5.71
C VAL A 75 2.12 9.65 6.39
N SER A 76 2.38 8.37 6.67
CA SER A 76 1.44 7.49 7.38
C SER A 76 1.27 7.90 8.85
N LEU A 77 2.35 8.32 9.54
CA LEU A 77 2.26 8.91 10.88
C LEU A 77 1.37 10.16 10.91
N TYR A 78 1.58 11.06 9.96
CA TYR A 78 0.73 12.24 9.80
C TYR A 78 -0.74 11.84 9.54
N GLY A 79 -0.97 10.81 8.72
CA GLY A 79 -2.30 10.25 8.47
C GLY A 79 -2.99 9.73 9.73
N ILE A 80 -2.28 8.96 10.56
CA ILE A 80 -2.79 8.45 11.85
C ILE A 80 -3.25 9.61 12.73
N TYR A 81 -2.41 10.64 12.89
CA TYR A 81 -2.77 11.82 13.67
C TYR A 81 -4.01 12.54 13.12
N ALA A 82 -4.06 12.74 11.79
CA ALA A 82 -5.16 13.42 11.13
C ALA A 82 -6.50 12.67 11.27
N ILE A 83 -6.48 11.33 11.17
CA ILE A 83 -7.65 10.46 11.35
C ILE A 83 -8.08 10.45 12.82
N TYR A 84 -7.13 10.36 13.75
CA TYR A 84 -7.42 10.34 15.18
C TYR A 84 -8.13 11.63 15.65
N LYS A 85 -7.60 12.78 15.20
CA LYS A 85 -8.14 14.12 15.48
C LYS A 85 -9.31 14.56 14.58
N GLU A 86 -9.73 13.72 13.63
CA GLU A 86 -10.86 13.97 12.73
C GLU A 86 -10.74 15.31 11.95
N LEU A 87 -9.53 15.63 11.49
CA LEU A 87 -9.26 16.89 10.77
C LEU A 87 -9.54 16.73 9.25
N PRO A 88 -10.67 17.24 8.71
CA PRO A 88 -11.13 16.89 7.36
C PRO A 88 -10.16 17.30 6.25
N PHE A 89 -9.57 18.50 6.35
CA PHE A 89 -8.58 18.97 5.38
C PHE A 89 -7.30 18.11 5.38
N HIS A 90 -6.86 17.69 6.57
CA HIS A 90 -5.64 16.91 6.73
C HIS A 90 -5.84 15.46 6.26
N VAL A 91 -7.00 14.87 6.57
CA VAL A 91 -7.41 13.54 6.10
C VAL A 91 -7.57 13.51 4.57
N ALA A 92 -8.11 14.56 3.96
CA ALA A 92 -8.20 14.66 2.50
C ALA A 92 -6.82 14.70 1.83
N ARG A 93 -5.87 15.46 2.40
CA ARG A 93 -4.49 15.50 1.93
C ARG A 93 -3.80 14.14 2.10
N PHE A 94 -3.95 13.51 3.26
CA PHE A 94 -3.44 12.17 3.52
C PHE A 94 -4.00 11.15 2.52
N THR A 95 -5.30 11.17 2.25
CA THR A 95 -5.96 10.25 1.30
C THR A 95 -5.35 10.35 -0.12
N LYS A 96 -5.04 11.57 -0.57
CA LYS A 96 -4.39 11.80 -1.87
C LYS A 96 -2.96 11.26 -1.88
N LEU A 97 -2.16 11.62 -0.87
CA LEU A 97 -0.78 11.16 -0.75
C LEU A 97 -0.70 9.64 -0.61
N PHE A 98 -1.61 9.04 0.15
CA PHE A 98 -1.74 7.60 0.32
C PHE A 98 -2.01 6.90 -1.01
N THR A 99 -2.95 7.41 -1.81
CA THR A 99 -3.23 6.83 -3.14
C THR A 99 -1.99 6.88 -4.03
N ILE A 100 -1.27 8.02 -4.05
CA ILE A 100 -0.06 8.18 -4.86
C ILE A 100 1.04 7.22 -4.38
N ALA A 101 1.26 7.13 -3.07
CA ALA A 101 2.24 6.22 -2.48
C ALA A 101 1.92 4.75 -2.77
N ALA A 102 0.64 4.35 -2.72
CA ALA A 102 0.21 3.00 -3.06
C ALA A 102 0.46 2.66 -4.54
N ILE A 103 0.19 3.58 -5.47
CA ILE A 103 0.48 3.39 -6.89
C ILE A 103 2.00 3.29 -7.11
N TYR A 104 2.76 4.20 -6.50
CA TYR A 104 4.22 4.19 -6.56
C TYR A 104 4.81 2.87 -6.04
N TYR A 105 4.30 2.37 -4.91
CA TYR A 105 4.69 1.08 -4.35
C TYR A 105 4.47 -0.07 -5.34
N LEU A 106 3.34 -0.11 -6.05
CA LEU A 106 3.06 -1.14 -7.05
C LEU A 106 4.05 -1.10 -8.22
N VAL A 107 4.36 0.11 -8.71
CA VAL A 107 5.34 0.28 -9.81
C VAL A 107 6.73 -0.18 -9.38
N VAL A 108 7.18 0.24 -8.18
CA VAL A 108 8.50 -0.14 -7.67
C VAL A 108 8.59 -1.65 -7.40
N GLN A 109 7.53 -2.28 -6.88
CA GLN A 109 7.44 -3.73 -6.74
C GLN A 109 7.68 -4.44 -8.07
N VAL A 110 7.05 -4.02 -9.16
CA VAL A 110 7.29 -4.61 -10.49
C VAL A 110 8.74 -4.43 -10.97
N ILE A 111 9.37 -3.30 -10.65
CA ILE A 111 10.76 -3.04 -11.02
C ILE A 111 11.72 -3.95 -10.24
N VAL A 112 11.54 -4.05 -8.91
CA VAL A 112 12.32 -4.98 -8.06
C VAL A 112 12.13 -6.41 -8.55
N ILE A 113 10.88 -6.76 -8.90
CA ILE A 113 10.44 -7.81 -9.81
C ILE A 113 11.52 -8.31 -10.77
N ILE A 114 11.61 -7.50 -11.80
CA ILE A 114 12.40 -7.73 -13.00
C ILE A 114 13.89 -7.79 -12.65
N ILE A 115 14.36 -6.95 -11.70
CA ILE A 115 15.77 -6.95 -11.29
C ILE A 115 16.13 -8.27 -10.62
N GLU A 116 15.34 -8.72 -9.64
CA GLU A 116 15.58 -9.99 -8.93
C GLU A 116 15.55 -11.17 -9.89
N GLU A 117 14.57 -11.23 -10.80
CA GLU A 117 14.48 -12.29 -11.83
C GLU A 117 15.72 -12.35 -12.73
N VAL A 118 16.24 -11.19 -13.18
CA VAL A 118 17.43 -11.14 -14.04
C VAL A 118 18.67 -11.61 -13.27
N GLU A 119 18.86 -11.14 -12.04
CA GLU A 119 20.03 -11.51 -11.24
C GLU A 119 19.97 -12.98 -10.75
N LEU A 120 18.82 -13.44 -10.26
CA LEU A 120 18.65 -14.84 -9.85
C LEU A 120 18.84 -15.79 -11.02
N ARG A 121 18.27 -15.48 -12.20
CA ARG A 121 18.42 -16.33 -13.38
C ARG A 121 19.88 -16.36 -13.86
N ALA A 122 20.61 -15.26 -13.77
CA ALA A 122 22.04 -15.22 -14.09
C ALA A 122 22.87 -16.10 -13.14
N ILE A 123 22.63 -16.00 -11.83
CA ILE A 123 23.31 -16.83 -10.81
C ILE A 123 22.96 -18.31 -10.99
N TYR A 124 21.68 -18.61 -11.22
CA TYR A 124 21.20 -19.97 -11.45
C TYR A 124 21.86 -20.60 -12.68
N ASN A 125 21.86 -19.90 -13.82
CA ASN A 125 22.49 -20.40 -15.05
C ASN A 125 23.99 -20.65 -14.87
N ASN A 126 24.69 -19.80 -14.10
CA ASN A 126 26.09 -20.02 -13.77
C ASN A 126 26.28 -21.29 -12.92
N ALA A 127 25.41 -21.51 -11.91
CA ALA A 127 25.45 -22.72 -11.10
C ALA A 127 25.15 -23.99 -11.91
N VAL A 128 24.18 -23.94 -12.83
CA VAL A 128 23.88 -25.04 -13.76
C VAL A 128 25.11 -25.36 -14.62
N ASN A 129 25.72 -24.35 -15.26
CA ASN A 129 26.91 -24.54 -16.09
C ASN A 129 28.09 -25.14 -15.30
N GLN A 130 28.28 -24.73 -14.04
CA GLN A 130 29.32 -25.28 -13.17
C GLN A 130 29.05 -26.74 -12.79
N CYS A 131 27.79 -27.08 -12.53
CA CYS A 131 27.36 -28.45 -12.26
C CYS A 131 27.59 -29.34 -13.50
N GLU A 132 27.18 -28.89 -14.68
CA GLU A 132 27.38 -29.62 -15.94
C GLU A 132 28.88 -29.81 -16.24
N ALA A 133 29.70 -28.78 -16.04
CA ALA A 133 31.15 -28.87 -16.21
C ALA A 133 31.79 -29.86 -15.23
N ALA A 134 31.31 -29.93 -13.98
CA ALA A 134 31.79 -30.88 -12.98
C ALA A 134 31.37 -32.33 -13.30
N GLN A 135 30.25 -32.52 -14.01
CA GLN A 135 29.73 -33.84 -14.39
C GLN A 135 30.17 -34.32 -15.77
N ALA A 136 30.85 -33.48 -16.57
CA ALA A 136 31.27 -33.81 -17.93
C ALA A 136 32.06 -35.13 -18.07
N ASN A 137 32.71 -35.62 -17.00
CA ASN A 137 33.51 -36.85 -16.98
C ASN A 137 32.95 -37.95 -16.05
N VAL A 138 31.77 -37.79 -15.45
CA VAL A 138 31.20 -38.76 -14.50
C VAL A 138 30.28 -39.72 -15.25
N THR A 139 30.67 -41.00 -15.36
CA THR A 139 29.92 -41.99 -16.14
C THR A 139 28.68 -42.54 -15.44
N THR A 140 28.55 -42.42 -14.11
CA THR A 140 27.31 -42.66 -13.33
C THR A 140 27.55 -42.47 -11.82
N PRO A 141 26.55 -42.01 -11.04
CA PRO A 141 25.23 -41.54 -11.46
C PRO A 141 25.27 -40.07 -11.96
N HIS A 142 24.59 -39.80 -13.07
CA HIS A 142 24.41 -38.44 -13.58
C HIS A 142 23.26 -37.78 -12.79
N ILE A 143 23.48 -36.57 -12.28
CA ILE A 143 22.45 -35.82 -11.53
C ILE A 143 21.93 -34.72 -12.44
N ASP A 144 20.62 -34.51 -12.50
CA ASP A 144 20.06 -33.37 -13.22
C ASP A 144 20.51 -32.06 -12.55
N CYS A 145 21.33 -31.28 -13.27
CA CYS A 145 21.81 -29.98 -12.80
C CYS A 145 20.70 -28.91 -12.87
N ASN A 146 19.67 -29.12 -13.69
CA ASN A 146 18.53 -28.21 -13.81
C ASN A 146 17.32 -28.74 -13.02
N ILE A 147 17.07 -28.12 -11.86
CA ILE A 147 15.99 -28.52 -10.93
C ILE A 147 14.72 -27.65 -11.07
N GLY A 148 14.61 -26.80 -12.10
CA GLY A 148 13.39 -26.03 -12.40
C GLY A 148 13.01 -24.96 -11.36
N PHE A 149 13.95 -24.56 -10.49
CA PHE A 149 13.71 -23.62 -9.39
C PHE A 149 13.17 -22.26 -9.86
N VAL A 150 13.74 -21.72 -10.95
CA VAL A 150 13.43 -20.37 -11.45
C VAL A 150 12.01 -20.28 -12.03
N ASP A 151 11.49 -21.36 -12.60
CA ASP A 151 10.16 -21.34 -13.22
C ASP A 151 9.03 -21.35 -12.17
N SER A 152 9.28 -21.91 -10.99
CA SER A 152 8.34 -21.86 -9.85
C SER A 152 8.39 -20.54 -9.10
N PHE A 153 9.53 -19.84 -9.12
CA PHE A 153 9.74 -18.57 -8.45
C PHE A 153 8.83 -17.46 -9.02
N LEU A 154 8.79 -17.33 -10.35
CA LEU A 154 8.00 -16.32 -11.04
C LEU A 154 6.48 -16.50 -10.80
N VAL A 155 6.00 -17.74 -10.80
CA VAL A 155 4.58 -18.07 -10.53
C VAL A 155 4.21 -17.73 -9.08
N SER A 156 5.07 -18.10 -8.11
CA SER A 156 4.86 -17.78 -6.69
C SER A 156 4.79 -16.27 -6.45
N TRP A 157 5.64 -15.51 -7.15
CA TRP A 157 5.64 -14.07 -7.06
C TRP A 157 4.38 -13.43 -7.63
N ILE A 158 3.92 -13.84 -8.81
CA ILE A 158 2.70 -13.30 -9.44
C ILE A 158 1.49 -13.45 -8.50
N ILE A 159 1.36 -14.61 -7.85
CA ILE A 159 0.28 -14.86 -6.90
C ILE A 159 0.35 -13.87 -5.73
N SER A 160 1.53 -13.70 -5.15
CA SER A 160 1.78 -12.76 -4.05
C SER A 160 1.50 -11.31 -4.46
N TYR A 161 1.86 -10.94 -5.68
CA TYR A 161 1.60 -9.61 -6.25
C TYR A 161 0.10 -9.33 -6.42
N ILE A 162 -0.67 -10.29 -6.94
CA ILE A 162 -2.13 -10.16 -7.10
C ILE A 162 -2.82 -10.01 -5.75
N ILE A 163 -2.41 -10.80 -4.75
CA ILE A 163 -2.93 -10.67 -3.38
C ILE A 163 -2.62 -9.28 -2.82
N GLY A 164 -1.38 -8.82 -2.97
CA GLY A 164 -0.95 -7.47 -2.57
C GLY A 164 -1.77 -6.35 -3.24
N LEU A 165 -2.06 -6.49 -4.54
CA LEU A 165 -2.92 -5.57 -5.28
C LEU A 165 -4.33 -5.52 -4.69
N ALA A 166 -4.94 -6.66 -4.40
CA ALA A 166 -6.27 -6.72 -3.81
C ALA A 166 -6.32 -6.00 -2.45
N PHE A 167 -5.32 -6.21 -1.59
CA PHE A 167 -5.20 -5.49 -0.32
C PHE A 167 -5.03 -3.98 -0.52
N GLN A 168 -4.17 -3.55 -1.44
CA GLN A 168 -3.95 -2.12 -1.71
C GLN A 168 -5.23 -1.43 -2.20
N ILE A 169 -5.97 -2.07 -3.12
CA ILE A 169 -7.26 -1.55 -3.61
C ILE A 169 -8.25 -1.44 -2.44
N TYR A 170 -8.34 -2.46 -1.62
CA TYR A 170 -9.20 -2.46 -0.43
C TYR A 170 -8.86 -1.29 0.51
N PHE A 171 -7.59 -1.10 0.83
CA PHE A 171 -7.14 -0.03 1.71
C PHE A 171 -7.48 1.36 1.16
N ILE A 172 -7.29 1.58 -0.15
CA ILE A 172 -7.66 2.83 -0.82
C ILE A 172 -9.15 3.10 -0.69
N ILE A 173 -10.00 2.09 -0.89
CA ILE A 173 -11.45 2.22 -0.75
C ILE A 173 -11.80 2.67 0.66
N VAL A 174 -11.26 2.01 1.69
CA VAL A 174 -11.57 2.32 3.09
C VAL A 174 -11.17 3.74 3.47
N ILE A 175 -9.94 4.16 3.16
CA ILE A 175 -9.46 5.51 3.49
C ILE A 175 -10.28 6.57 2.75
N ARG A 176 -10.65 6.33 1.48
CA ARG A 176 -11.51 7.24 0.72
C ARG A 176 -12.92 7.30 1.26
N SER A 177 -13.51 6.17 1.64
CA SER A 177 -14.83 6.12 2.26
C SER A 177 -14.82 6.89 3.58
N TYR A 178 -13.78 6.72 4.41
CA TYR A 178 -13.62 7.47 5.66
C TYR A 178 -13.54 8.99 5.42
N ASN A 179 -12.71 9.41 4.48
CA ASN A 179 -12.60 10.83 4.12
C ASN A 179 -13.95 11.41 3.64
N ALA A 180 -14.69 10.67 2.81
CA ALA A 180 -16.00 11.10 2.30
C ALA A 180 -17.08 11.18 3.40
N ASP A 181 -17.03 10.28 4.38
CA ASP A 181 -17.90 10.31 5.56
C ASP A 181 -17.56 11.50 6.47
N LEU A 182 -16.27 11.71 6.76
CA LEU A 182 -15.80 12.82 7.60
C LEU A 182 -16.17 14.20 7.02
N GLN A 183 -16.03 14.37 5.70
CA GLN A 183 -16.46 15.60 5.01
C GLN A 183 -17.97 15.81 5.09
N ALA A 184 -18.78 14.75 4.98
CA ALA A 184 -20.22 14.85 5.10
C ALA A 184 -20.67 15.26 6.51
N ARG A 185 -20.04 14.70 7.55
CA ARG A 185 -20.32 15.07 8.95
C ARG A 185 -19.96 16.52 9.25
N THR A 186 -18.82 16.99 8.73
CA THR A 186 -18.38 18.38 8.92
C THR A 186 -19.31 19.36 8.22
N SER A 187 -19.68 19.09 6.96
CA SER A 187 -20.57 19.97 6.19
C SER A 187 -21.98 20.05 6.78
N ASN A 188 -22.50 18.95 7.33
CA ASN A 188 -23.80 18.95 8.00
C ASN A 188 -23.78 19.69 9.35
N GLY A 189 -22.67 19.59 10.09
CA GLY A 189 -22.47 20.35 11.33
C GLY A 189 -22.39 21.87 11.08
N GLU A 190 -21.73 22.26 9.98
CA GLU A 190 -21.62 23.66 9.58
C GLU A 190 -22.97 24.25 9.13
N LYS A 191 -23.78 23.48 8.38
CA LYS A 191 -25.15 23.88 8.03
C LYS A 191 -26.07 24.00 9.25
N GLY A 192 -26.01 23.06 10.18
CA GLY A 192 -26.81 23.12 11.42
C GLY A 192 -26.42 24.31 12.32
N ALA A 193 -25.15 24.68 12.37
CA ALA A 193 -24.67 25.85 13.11
C ALA A 193 -25.07 27.18 12.45
N VAL A 194 -25.04 27.26 11.12
CA VAL A 194 -25.52 28.43 10.36
C VAL A 194 -27.03 28.60 10.55
N ASP A 195 -27.81 27.53 10.48
CA ASP A 195 -29.26 27.59 10.72
C ASP A 195 -29.57 28.10 12.14
N MET A 196 -28.92 27.56 13.19
CA MET A 196 -29.11 28.03 14.57
C MET A 196 -28.75 29.52 14.78
N ASN A 197 -27.68 30.01 14.16
CA ASN A 197 -27.32 31.43 14.23
C ASN A 197 -28.34 32.33 13.49
N THR A 198 -28.97 31.82 12.43
CA THR A 198 -29.98 32.57 11.67
C THR A 198 -31.29 32.69 12.46
N TYR A 199 -31.69 31.64 13.18
CA TYR A 199 -32.83 31.70 14.11
C TYR A 199 -32.56 32.59 15.34
N GLY A 200 -31.31 32.64 15.83
CA GLY A 200 -30.93 33.51 16.94
C GLY A 200 -30.93 35.01 16.60
N LEU A 201 -30.72 35.37 15.34
CA LEU A 201 -30.75 36.76 14.84
C LEU A 201 -32.14 37.24 14.43
N GLN A 202 -33.10 36.34 14.18
CA GLN A 202 -34.50 36.70 13.90
C GLN A 202 -35.36 36.87 15.16
N HIS A 203 -34.80 36.57 16.34
CA HIS A 203 -35.47 36.69 17.64
C HIS A 203 -34.75 37.62 18.63
N ALA A 204 -33.81 38.45 18.14
CA ALA A 204 -33.20 39.56 18.87
C ALA A 204 -33.67 40.89 18.26
#